data_AF-A0A5C6DAZ8-F1
#
_entry.id   AF-A0A5C6DAZ8-F1
#
_cell.length_a   1.000
_cell.length_b   1.000
_cell.length_c   1.000
_cell.angle_alpha   90.00
_cell.angle_beta   90.00
_cell.angle_gamma   90.00
#
_symmetry.space_group_name_H-M   'P 1'
#
loop_
_entity.id
_entity.type
_entity.pdbx_description
1 polymer ?
#
loop_
_entity_poly.entity_id
_entity_poly.type
_entity_poly.pdbx_seq_one_letter_code
_entity_poly.pdbx_strand_id
1 'polypeptide(L)'
;MKCRSGSTLTELLVAATLVVTGMAVAAPLAVRSGQTWMQTREHQLALDELSNHLEHLVRLPVDELVTEVSKVTASDLVLGRLPEVIVQAEVLGESRQPCCIQVSIDWHRMGDPEPIRLTGWVETLDESTPTMETPQ
;
A
#
# COMPACT_ATOMS: atom_id res chain seq x y z
N MET A 1 67.31 15.57 16.32
CA MET A 1 66.10 14.76 16.05
C MET A 1 65.08 15.68 15.39
N LYS A 2 64.87 15.50 14.08
CA LYS A 2 64.08 16.42 13.23
C LYS A 2 62.59 16.07 13.31
N CYS A 3 61.74 17.10 13.37
CA CYS A 3 60.28 17.05 13.48
C CYS A 3 59.64 16.03 12.51
N ARG A 4 59.17 14.90 13.04
CA ARG A 4 58.31 13.92 12.36
C ARG A 4 56.83 14.06 12.76
N SER A 5 56.49 14.96 13.68
CA SER A 5 55.11 15.12 14.18
C SER A 5 54.20 15.92 13.25
N GLY A 6 54.76 16.85 12.47
CA GLY A 6 53.98 17.72 11.58
C GLY A 6 53.25 16.97 10.47
N SER A 7 53.88 15.97 9.86
CA SER A 7 53.27 15.16 8.80
C SER A 7 52.16 14.25 9.32
N THR A 8 52.31 13.69 10.53
CA THR A 8 51.30 12.84 11.15
C THR A 8 50.03 13.63 11.52
N LEU A 9 50.18 14.88 11.97
CA LEU A 9 49.03 15.75 12.26
C LEU A 9 48.26 16.10 10.98
N THR A 10 48.95 16.45 9.90
CA THR A 10 48.30 16.76 8.62
C THR A 10 47.61 15.55 8.01
N GLU A 11 48.22 14.37 8.10
CA GLU A 11 47.62 13.12 7.64
C GLU A 11 46.35 12.78 8.42
N LEU A 12 46.37 12.95 9.75
CA LEU A 12 45.20 12.77 10.60
C LEU A 12 44.08 13.75 10.24
N LEU A 13 44.40 15.03 10.00
CA LEU A 13 43.40 16.03 9.61
C LEU A 13 42.78 15.71 8.25
N VAL A 14 43.58 15.29 7.27
CA VAL A 14 43.08 14.88 5.96
C VAL A 14 42.21 13.63 6.08
N ALA A 15 42.66 12.60 6.80
CA ALA A 15 41.89 11.38 7.02
C ALA A 15 40.56 11.69 7.74
N ALA A 16 40.59 12.51 8.78
CA ALA A 16 39.38 12.94 9.49
C ALA A 16 38.42 13.70 8.56
N THR A 17 38.94 14.62 7.73
CA THR A 17 38.13 15.38 6.78
C THR A 17 37.49 14.46 5.74
N LEU A 18 38.23 13.47 5.23
CA LEU A 18 37.71 12.48 4.29
C LEU A 18 36.61 11.62 4.93
N VAL A 19 36.81 11.16 6.16
CA VAL A 19 35.79 10.38 6.89
C VAL A 19 34.53 11.21 7.13
N VAL A 20 34.66 12.44 7.64
CA VAL A 20 33.52 13.34 7.89
C VAL A 20 32.78 13.64 6.59
N THR A 21 33.50 13.92 5.50
CA THR A 21 32.90 14.16 4.17
C THR A 21 32.17 12.92 3.66
N GLY A 22 32.77 11.73 3.83
CA GLY A 22 32.14 10.46 3.47
C GLY A 22 30.85 10.22 4.27
N MET A 23 30.87 10.46 5.58
CA MET A 23 29.69 10.34 6.44
C MET A 23 28.60 11.34 6.07
N ALA A 24 28.98 12.58 5.73
CA ALA A 24 28.03 13.62 5.32
C ALA A 24 27.23 13.24 4.05
N VAL A 25 27.80 12.37 3.20
CA VAL A 25 27.11 11.83 2.02
C VAL A 25 26.39 10.52 2.33
N ALA A 26 27.04 9.58 3.02
CA ALA A 26 26.49 8.24 3.26
C ALA A 26 25.29 8.25 4.21
N ALA A 27 25.32 9.05 5.27
CA ALA A 27 24.26 9.11 6.28
C ALA A 27 22.89 9.52 5.69
N PRO A 28 22.74 10.63 4.94
CA PRO A 28 21.44 10.99 4.37
C PRO A 28 20.94 9.98 3.34
N LEU A 29 21.83 9.31 2.60
CA LEU A 29 21.44 8.25 1.66
C LEU A 29 20.87 7.03 2.38
N ALA A 30 21.50 6.60 3.48
CA ALA A 30 21.01 5.50 4.29
C ALA A 30 19.62 5.80 4.89
N VAL A 31 19.44 7.01 5.42
CA VAL A 31 18.13 7.44 5.97
C VAL A 31 17.06 7.48 4.88
N ARG A 32 17.35 8.10 3.72
CA ARG A 32 16.40 8.15 2.60
C ARG A 32 16.03 6.77 2.08
N SER A 33 17.01 5.89 1.94
CA SER A 33 16.75 4.50 1.55
C SER A 33 15.80 3.82 2.54
N GLY A 34 16.07 3.92 3.84
CA GLY A 34 15.19 3.38 4.88
C GLY A 34 13.77 3.94 4.81
N GLN A 35 13.61 5.24 4.57
CA GLN A 35 12.30 5.88 4.39
C GLN A 35 11.57 5.32 3.15
N THR A 36 12.25 5.16 2.01
CA THR A 36 11.66 4.57 0.81
C THR A 36 11.20 3.14 1.06
N TRP A 37 12.01 2.32 1.72
CA TRP A 37 11.62 0.94 2.08
C TRP A 37 10.39 0.89 2.98
N MET A 38 10.29 1.82 3.94
CA MET A 38 9.14 1.92 4.82
C MET A 38 7.87 2.30 4.05
N GLN A 39 7.95 3.32 3.18
CA GLN A 39 6.83 3.75 2.33
C GLN A 39 6.35 2.63 1.39
N THR A 40 7.28 1.89 0.78
CA THR A 40 6.92 0.73 -0.05
C THR A 40 6.17 -0.33 0.75
N ARG A 41 6.60 -0.61 1.98
CA ARG A 41 5.94 -1.61 2.83
C ARG A 41 4.53 -1.15 3.25
N GLU A 42 4.36 0.12 3.59
CA GLU A 42 3.04 0.69 3.89
C GLU A 42 2.11 0.63 2.68
N HIS A 43 2.65 0.93 1.49
CA HIS A 43 1.91 0.84 0.23
C HIS A 43 1.47 -0.59 -0.09
N GLN A 44 2.36 -1.57 0.08
CA GLN A 44 2.04 -2.99 -0.10
C GLN A 44 0.95 -3.45 0.87
N LEU A 45 1.07 -3.09 2.14
CA LEU A 45 0.09 -3.41 3.17
C LEU A 45 -1.29 -2.81 2.88
N ALA A 46 -1.32 -1.57 2.37
CA ALA A 46 -2.56 -0.92 1.93
C ALA A 46 -3.19 -1.62 0.71
N LEU A 47 -2.37 -2.04 -0.26
CA LEU A 47 -2.83 -2.80 -1.43
C LEU A 47 -3.36 -4.18 -1.04
N ASP A 48 -2.68 -4.89 -0.14
CA ASP A 48 -3.11 -6.21 0.34
C ASP A 48 -4.47 -6.11 1.06
N GLU A 49 -4.65 -5.08 1.91
CA GLU A 49 -5.93 -4.82 2.57
C GLU A 49 -7.06 -4.55 1.57
N LEU A 50 -6.81 -3.67 0.59
CA LEU A 50 -7.80 -3.39 -0.46
C LEU A 50 -8.11 -4.62 -1.31
N SER A 51 -7.12 -5.42 -1.65
CA SER A 51 -7.30 -6.68 -2.39
C SER A 51 -8.18 -7.64 -1.59
N ASN A 52 -7.94 -7.78 -0.28
CA ASN A 52 -8.75 -8.62 0.59
C ASN A 52 -10.22 -8.15 0.64
N HIS A 53 -10.45 -6.84 0.80
CA HIS A 53 -11.80 -6.28 0.74
C HIS A 53 -12.45 -6.51 -0.62
N LEU A 54 -11.73 -6.27 -1.72
CA LEU A 54 -12.27 -6.44 -3.06
C LEU A 54 -12.61 -7.90 -3.35
N GLU A 55 -11.73 -8.85 -3.00
CA GLU A 55 -11.97 -10.28 -3.16
C GLU A 55 -13.19 -10.76 -2.36
N HIS A 56 -13.39 -10.21 -1.16
CA HIS A 56 -14.56 -10.50 -0.36
C HIS A 56 -15.83 -9.95 -1.04
N LEU A 57 -15.83 -8.65 -1.36
CA LEU A 57 -16.98 -7.93 -1.93
C LEU A 57 -17.42 -8.48 -3.30
N VAL A 58 -16.48 -8.90 -4.16
CA VAL A 58 -16.80 -9.46 -5.47
C VAL A 58 -17.48 -10.83 -5.40
N ARG A 59 -17.32 -11.56 -4.28
CA ARG A 59 -17.98 -12.87 -4.07
C ARG A 59 -19.36 -12.76 -3.44
N LEU A 60 -19.74 -11.58 -2.94
CA LEU A 60 -21.06 -11.38 -2.34
C LEU A 60 -22.17 -11.32 -3.42
N PRO A 61 -23.36 -11.84 -3.12
CA PRO A 61 -24.52 -11.62 -3.98
C PRO A 61 -24.87 -10.13 -4.02
N VAL A 62 -25.40 -9.67 -5.15
CA VAL A 62 -25.71 -8.24 -5.40
C VAL A 62 -26.61 -7.64 -4.30
N ASP A 63 -27.52 -8.44 -3.74
CA ASP A 63 -28.46 -8.01 -2.71
C ASP A 63 -27.79 -7.70 -1.36
N GLU A 64 -26.67 -8.34 -1.04
CA GLU A 64 -25.93 -8.15 0.21
C GLU A 64 -24.81 -7.09 0.06
N LEU A 65 -24.38 -6.86 -1.18
CA LEU A 65 -23.23 -6.03 -1.52
C LEU A 65 -23.39 -4.58 -1.08
N VAL A 66 -24.56 -3.98 -1.29
CA VAL A 66 -24.84 -2.58 -0.86
C VAL A 66 -24.71 -2.43 0.67
N THR A 67 -25.09 -3.46 1.42
CA THR A 67 -25.03 -3.44 2.88
C THR A 67 -23.58 -3.61 3.36
N GLU A 68 -22.84 -4.57 2.80
CA GLU A 68 -21.46 -4.85 3.21
C GLU A 68 -20.47 -3.76 2.81
N VAL A 69 -20.68 -3.11 1.65
CA VAL A 69 -19.89 -1.95 1.21
C VAL A 69 -19.88 -0.83 2.26
N SER A 70 -21.00 -0.60 2.95
CA SER A 70 -21.10 0.43 3.99
C SER A 70 -20.39 0.08 5.31
N LYS A 71 -19.98 -1.19 5.49
CA LYS A 71 -19.33 -1.70 6.72
C LYS A 71 -17.83 -1.88 6.56
N VAL A 72 -17.28 -1.62 5.38
CA VAL A 72 -15.84 -1.76 5.13
C VAL A 72 -15.06 -0.87 6.10
N THR A 73 -14.14 -1.49 6.82
CA THR A 73 -13.27 -0.83 7.79
C THR A 73 -11.91 -1.50 7.77
N ALA A 74 -10.87 -0.74 8.10
CA ALA A 74 -9.51 -1.25 8.15
C ALA A 74 -9.34 -2.32 9.24
N SER A 75 -8.58 -3.36 8.95
CA SER A 75 -8.20 -4.37 9.93
C SER A 75 -7.29 -3.80 11.04
N ASP A 76 -7.27 -4.45 12.21
CA ASP A 76 -6.43 -4.06 13.36
C ASP A 76 -4.94 -3.95 13.00
N LEU A 77 -4.49 -4.80 12.08
CA LEU A 77 -3.11 -4.80 11.58
C LEU A 77 -2.80 -3.50 10.83
N VAL A 78 -3.73 -3.04 10.00
CA VAL A 78 -3.60 -1.81 9.21
C VAL A 78 -3.73 -0.59 10.12
N LEU A 79 -4.70 -0.59 11.06
CA LEU A 79 -4.86 0.47 12.06
C LEU A 79 -3.63 0.65 12.94
N GLY A 80 -2.92 -0.44 13.27
CA GLY A 80 -1.68 -0.39 14.05
C GLY A 80 -0.45 0.09 13.28
N ARG A 81 -0.54 0.21 11.95
CA ARG A 81 0.61 0.52 11.06
C ARG A 81 0.44 1.82 10.28
N LEU A 82 -0.77 2.09 9.78
CA LEU A 82 -1.09 3.25 8.97
C LEU A 82 -1.79 4.30 9.85
N PRO A 83 -1.20 5.50 10.03
CA PRO A 83 -1.80 6.55 10.84
C PRO A 83 -3.02 7.14 10.15
N GLU A 84 -4.10 7.33 10.91
CA GLU A 84 -5.33 7.98 10.44
C GLU A 84 -5.91 7.34 9.16
N VAL A 85 -5.82 6.01 9.07
CA VAL A 85 -6.27 5.27 7.89
C VAL A 85 -7.79 5.33 7.74
N ILE A 86 -8.23 5.58 6.51
CA ILE A 86 -9.64 5.60 6.11
C ILE A 86 -9.79 4.64 4.94
N VAL A 87 -10.70 3.69 5.06
CA VAL A 87 -11.09 2.78 3.98
C VAL A 87 -12.52 3.11 3.57
N GLN A 88 -12.78 3.17 2.27
CA GLN A 88 -14.10 3.39 1.72
C GLN A 88 -14.36 2.39 0.60
N ALA A 89 -15.62 2.07 0.39
CA ALA A 89 -16.07 1.27 -0.72
C ALA A 89 -17.32 1.90 -1.33
N GLU A 90 -17.46 1.81 -2.64
CA GLU A 90 -18.61 2.29 -3.37
C GLU A 90 -18.98 1.34 -4.52
N VAL A 91 -20.27 1.24 -4.79
CA VAL A 91 -20.79 0.49 -5.94
C VAL A 91 -21.02 1.48 -7.08
N LEU A 92 -20.34 1.25 -8.19
CA LEU A 92 -20.46 2.01 -9.41
C LEU A 92 -21.39 1.27 -10.38
N GLY A 93 -22.51 1.91 -10.74
CA GLY A 93 -23.44 1.43 -11.77
C GLY A 93 -24.91 1.44 -11.34
N GLU A 94 -25.81 1.75 -12.28
CA GLU A 94 -27.26 1.77 -12.06
C GLU A 94 -27.90 0.43 -12.46
N SER A 95 -28.30 -0.34 -11.44
CA SER A 95 -29.42 -1.28 -11.41
C SER A 95 -29.56 -2.43 -12.44
N ARG A 96 -28.67 -2.58 -13.43
CA ARG A 96 -28.71 -3.72 -14.39
C ARG A 96 -27.31 -4.01 -14.94
N GLN A 97 -26.60 -4.95 -14.29
CA GLN A 97 -25.43 -5.74 -14.72
C GLN A 97 -24.39 -5.11 -15.71
N PRO A 98 -23.07 -5.24 -15.48
CA PRO A 98 -22.35 -5.70 -14.28
C PRO A 98 -22.06 -4.54 -13.31
N CYS A 99 -22.24 -4.77 -12.01
CA CYS A 99 -21.91 -3.81 -10.97
C CYS A 99 -20.39 -3.77 -10.78
N CYS A 100 -19.83 -2.57 -10.84
CA CYS A 100 -18.43 -2.30 -10.57
C CYS A 100 -18.30 -1.91 -9.10
N ILE A 101 -17.32 -2.45 -8.38
CA ILE A 101 -17.05 -2.08 -6.99
C ILE A 101 -15.72 -1.34 -6.98
N GLN A 102 -15.70 -0.16 -6.39
CA GLN A 102 -14.47 0.57 -6.13
C GLN A 102 -14.21 0.58 -4.62
N VAL A 103 -12.99 0.17 -4.24
CA VAL A 103 -12.50 0.27 -2.87
C VAL A 103 -11.32 1.22 -2.83
N SER A 104 -11.26 2.06 -1.81
CA SER A 104 -10.20 3.06 -1.64
C SER A 104 -9.64 3.05 -0.23
N ILE A 105 -8.35 3.31 -0.12
CA ILE A 105 -7.66 3.48 1.16
C ILE A 105 -6.82 4.74 1.11
N ASP A 106 -6.93 5.52 2.17
CA ASP A 106 -6.17 6.74 2.38
C ASP A 106 -5.57 6.75 3.79
N TRP A 107 -4.40 7.34 3.93
CA TRP A 107 -3.74 7.49 5.22
C TRP A 107 -2.75 8.66 5.18
N HIS A 108 -2.46 9.22 6.35
CA HIS A 108 -1.55 10.35 6.42
C HIS A 108 -0.12 9.96 6.03
N ARG A 109 0.39 10.55 4.95
CA ARG A 109 1.76 10.31 4.46
C ARG A 109 2.37 11.54 3.81
N MET A 110 3.71 11.59 3.79
CA MET A 110 4.47 12.70 3.22
C MET A 110 4.11 12.95 1.75
N GLY A 111 3.79 14.20 1.44
CA GLY A 111 3.43 14.63 0.09
C GLY A 111 1.95 14.51 -0.26
N ASP A 112 1.11 14.06 0.68
CA ASP A 112 -0.35 13.93 0.54
C ASP A 112 -0.79 13.37 -0.83
N PRO A 113 -0.28 12.19 -1.24
CA PRO A 113 -0.60 11.62 -2.55
C PRO A 113 -1.99 11.04 -2.55
N GLU A 114 -2.62 11.01 -3.73
CA GLU A 114 -3.98 10.50 -3.90
C GLU A 114 -4.22 9.10 -3.27
N PRO A 115 -5.43 8.86 -2.74
CA PRO A 115 -5.82 7.57 -2.20
C PRO A 115 -5.60 6.43 -3.20
N ILE A 116 -5.16 5.28 -2.69
CA ILE A 116 -5.05 4.08 -3.52
C ILE A 116 -6.46 3.57 -3.77
N ARG A 117 -6.74 3.22 -5.01
CA ARG A 117 -8.06 2.78 -5.45
C ARG A 117 -7.93 1.48 -6.24
N LEU A 118 -8.72 0.48 -5.87
CA LEU A 118 -8.88 -0.76 -6.64
C LEU A 118 -10.32 -0.88 -7.09
N THR A 119 -10.50 -1.49 -8.25
CA THR A 119 -11.79 -1.65 -8.89
C THR A 119 -11.97 -3.09 -9.36
N GLY A 120 -13.10 -3.70 -9.01
CA GLY A 120 -13.45 -5.06 -9.38
C GLY A 120 -14.83 -5.13 -10.02
N TRP A 121 -15.03 -6.14 -10.85
CA TRP A 121 -16.29 -6.38 -11.54
C TRP A 121 -16.98 -7.59 -10.92
N VAL A 122 -18.29 -7.46 -10.65
CA VAL A 122 -19.10 -8.58 -10.17
C VAL A 122 -19.75 -9.26 -11.37
N GLU A 123 -19.37 -10.52 -11.61
CA GLU A 123 -20.08 -11.39 -12.54
C GLU A 123 -21.35 -11.90 -11.86
N THR A 124 -22.51 -11.63 -12.43
CA THR A 124 -23.73 -12.27 -11.97
C THR A 124 -23.67 -13.73 -12.40
N LEU A 125 -23.51 -14.64 -11.43
CA LEU A 125 -23.78 -16.06 -11.60
C LEU A 125 -25.28 -16.25 -11.86
N ASP A 126 -25.74 -15.97 -13.08
CA ASP A 126 -26.95 -16.56 -13.61
C ASP A 126 -26.65 -18.04 -13.92
N GLU A 127 -26.56 -18.86 -12.87
CA GLU A 127 -26.58 -20.32 -13.02
C GLU A 127 -28.02 -20.78 -13.26
N SER A 128 -28.55 -20.45 -14.44
CA SER A 128 -29.57 -21.26 -15.09
C SER A 128 -28.96 -21.80 -16.37
N THR A 129 -27.95 -22.65 -16.24
CA THR A 129 -27.67 -23.64 -17.29
C THR A 129 -28.80 -24.65 -17.17
N PRO A 130 -29.79 -24.73 -18.08
CA PRO A 130 -30.78 -25.78 -18.00
C PRO A 130 -30.05 -27.10 -18.11
N THR A 131 -30.09 -27.88 -17.03
CA THR A 131 -29.82 -29.31 -17.08
C THR A 131 -30.67 -29.85 -18.22
N MET A 132 -30.05 -30.16 -19.36
CA MET A 132 -30.66 -31.02 -20.35
C MET A 132 -30.72 -32.42 -19.74
N GLU A 133 -31.76 -32.64 -18.92
CA GLU A 133 -32.26 -33.98 -18.65
C GLU A 133 -32.63 -34.62 -20.00
N THR A 134 -32.05 -35.80 -20.18
CA THR A 134 -32.06 -36.66 -21.36
C THR A 134 -33.47 -37.20 -21.66
N PRO A 135 -33.77 -37.62 -22.89
CA PRO A 135 -34.29 -38.99 -22.98
C PRO A 135 -33.76 -39.79 -24.19
N GLN A 136 -33.38 -41.04 -23.86
CA GLN A 136 -33.31 -42.30 -24.61
C GLN A 136 -33.17 -42.29 -26.14
#